data_AF-A0A7T0PBB8-F1
#
_entry.id   AF-A0A7T0PBB8-F1
#
_cell.length_a   1.000
_cell.length_b   1.000
_cell.length_c   1.000
_cell.angle_alpha   90.00
_cell.angle_beta   90.00
_cell.angle_gamma   90.00
#
_symmetry.space_group_name_H-M   'P 1'
#
loop_
_entity.id
_entity.type
_entity.pdbx_description
1 polymer ?
#
loop_
_entity_poly.entity_id
_entity_poly.type
_entity_poly.pdbx_seq_one_letter_code
_entity_poly.pdbx_strand_id
1 'polypeptide(L)'
;MWLDSYNEQFGKRLEELLEKVVPETLGELTPDQQKQVTEGSQEFPFEIVLDILTSKRSYEDKVYRILAITGTWLNATSPSEWSMGPLSGTEYSERVGIGIRWGEISFSPLSSIAEDLVDTYHIWPGVLMEFAHMQEDNRDYFCQRIREINDASKPESPLPPEHHAP
;
A
#
# COMPACT_ATOMS: atom_id res chain seq x y z
N MET A 1 -17.95 -12.53 20.55
CA MET A 1 -16.81 -13.43 20.81
C MET A 1 -16.50 -14.30 19.58
N TRP A 2 -16.38 -13.66 18.40
CA TRP A 2 -15.99 -14.30 17.13
C TRP A 2 -15.21 -13.26 16.31
N LEU A 3 -15.69 -12.01 16.30
CA LEU A 3 -14.96 -10.82 15.83
C LEU A 3 -13.62 -10.61 16.57
N ASP A 4 -13.56 -10.82 17.89
CA ASP A 4 -12.32 -10.63 18.66
C ASP A 4 -11.25 -11.65 18.26
N SER A 5 -11.62 -12.92 18.09
CA SER A 5 -10.71 -13.98 17.63
C SER A 5 -10.32 -13.81 16.16
N TYR A 6 -11.22 -13.27 15.35
CA TYR A 6 -10.97 -12.95 13.94
C TYR A 6 -9.94 -11.80 13.84
N ASN A 7 -10.17 -10.69 14.54
CA ASN A 7 -9.24 -9.56 14.58
C ASN A 7 -7.88 -9.96 15.19
N GLU A 8 -7.84 -10.83 16.20
CA GLU A 8 -6.59 -11.37 16.75
C GLU A 8 -5.81 -12.20 15.72
N GLN A 9 -6.47 -13.07 14.95
CA GLN A 9 -5.79 -13.90 13.95
C GLN A 9 -5.21 -13.08 12.81
N PHE A 10 -5.97 -12.13 12.26
CA PHE A 10 -5.48 -11.28 11.19
C PHE A 10 -4.47 -10.26 11.71
N GLY A 11 -4.68 -9.72 12.93
CA GLY A 11 -3.74 -8.82 13.59
C GLY A 11 -2.37 -9.46 13.75
N LYS A 12 -2.34 -10.72 14.18
CA LYS A 12 -1.11 -11.52 14.26
C LYS A 12 -0.45 -11.74 12.90
N ARG A 13 -1.22 -11.88 11.82
CA ARG A 13 -0.66 -12.00 10.45
C ARG A 13 -0.06 -10.69 9.97
N LEU A 14 -0.69 -9.55 10.29
CA LEU A 14 -0.12 -8.24 9.99
C LEU A 14 1.16 -8.03 10.80
N GLU A 15 1.17 -8.36 12.08
CA GLU A 15 2.35 -8.31 12.93
C GLU A 15 3.48 -9.18 12.36
N GLU A 16 3.20 -10.44 12.01
CA GLU A 16 4.17 -11.34 11.38
C GLU A 16 4.69 -10.79 10.04
N LEU A 17 3.83 -10.18 9.23
CA LEU A 17 4.25 -9.52 7.99
C LEU A 17 5.26 -8.40 8.29
N LEU A 18 4.94 -7.52 9.25
CA LEU A 18 5.75 -6.34 9.55
C LEU A 18 7.06 -6.67 10.28
N GLU A 19 7.04 -7.65 11.19
CA GLU A 19 8.21 -8.00 12.01
C GLU A 19 9.17 -8.95 11.29
N LYS A 20 8.66 -9.74 10.33
CA LYS A 20 9.45 -10.79 9.70
C LYS A 20 9.52 -10.65 8.19
N VAL A 21 8.37 -10.72 7.50
CA VAL A 21 8.34 -10.82 6.04
C VAL A 21 8.88 -9.56 5.36
N VAL A 22 8.49 -8.38 5.84
CA VAL A 22 8.98 -7.10 5.31
C VAL A 22 10.50 -6.98 5.53
N PRO A 23 11.04 -7.13 6.75
CA PRO A 23 12.48 -7.10 6.98
C PRO A 23 13.26 -8.13 6.17
N GLU A 24 12.80 -9.38 6.09
CA GLU A 24 13.44 -10.44 5.30
C GLU A 24 13.45 -10.09 3.81
N THR A 25 12.33 -9.61 3.28
CA THR A 25 12.22 -9.20 1.87
C THR A 25 13.16 -8.06 1.55
N LEU A 26 13.20 -7.01 2.40
CA LEU A 26 14.05 -5.85 2.20
C LEU A 26 15.54 -6.18 2.39
N GLY A 27 15.88 -7.12 3.27
CA GLY A 27 17.26 -7.54 3.52
C GLY A 27 17.89 -8.33 2.36
N GLU A 28 17.08 -8.85 1.44
CA GLU A 28 17.56 -9.52 0.23
C GLU A 28 17.76 -8.58 -0.97
N LEU A 29 17.30 -7.32 -0.85
CA LEU A 29 17.49 -6.32 -1.89
C LEU A 29 18.93 -5.78 -1.88
N THR A 30 19.38 -5.30 -3.04
CA THR A 30 20.58 -4.47 -3.09
C THR A 30 20.34 -3.15 -2.32
N PRO A 31 21.40 -2.47 -1.83
CA PRO A 31 21.23 -1.19 -1.13
C PRO A 31 20.43 -0.15 -1.91
N ASP A 32 20.61 -0.08 -3.23
CA ASP A 32 19.88 0.88 -4.09
C ASP A 32 18.40 0.51 -4.23
N GLN A 33 18.09 -0.78 -4.40
CA GLN A 33 16.71 -1.28 -4.42
C GLN A 33 16.01 -1.08 -3.07
N GLN A 34 16.71 -1.36 -1.97
CA GLN A 34 16.19 -1.12 -0.63
C GLN A 34 15.84 0.36 -0.46
N LYS A 35 16.77 1.25 -0.83
CA LYS A 35 16.54 2.70 -0.81
C LYS A 35 15.34 3.12 -1.65
N GLN A 36 15.22 2.60 -2.87
CA GLN A 36 14.09 2.86 -3.76
C GLN A 36 12.75 2.56 -3.08
N VAL A 37 12.66 1.44 -2.36
CA VAL A 37 11.44 0.96 -1.70
C VAL A 37 11.19 1.70 -0.38
N THR A 38 12.21 1.92 0.45
CA THR A 38 12.03 2.45 1.81
C THR A 38 12.04 3.96 1.90
N GLU A 39 12.76 4.66 1.02
CA GLU A 39 12.72 6.13 0.94
C GLU A 39 11.65 6.61 -0.04
N GLY A 40 11.12 5.71 -0.86
CA GLY A 40 10.03 5.99 -1.79
C GLY A 40 10.48 6.79 -3.00
N SER A 41 10.94 6.10 -4.04
CA SER A 41 11.09 6.73 -5.37
C SER A 41 9.74 7.18 -5.93
N GLN A 42 9.74 8.21 -6.79
CA GLN A 42 8.53 8.65 -7.49
C GLN A 42 7.98 7.58 -8.45
N GLU A 43 8.81 6.65 -8.93
CA GLU A 43 8.37 5.55 -9.79
C GLU A 43 8.25 4.26 -8.98
N PHE A 44 7.31 3.41 -9.37
CA PHE A 44 7.08 2.09 -8.81
C PHE A 44 8.33 1.20 -8.98
N PRO A 45 8.68 0.33 -7.99
CA PRO A 45 9.81 -0.59 -8.06
C PRO A 45 9.59 -1.76 -9.05
N PHE A 46 9.39 -1.43 -10.33
CA PHE A 46 9.01 -2.35 -11.40
C PHE A 46 9.98 -3.52 -11.54
N GLU A 47 11.28 -3.22 -11.65
CA GLU A 47 12.31 -4.25 -11.85
C GLU A 47 12.40 -5.23 -10.68
N ILE A 48 12.21 -4.75 -9.44
CA ILE A 48 12.21 -5.61 -8.25
C ILE A 48 11.05 -6.62 -8.32
N VAL A 49 9.86 -6.15 -8.69
CA VAL A 49 8.67 -7.01 -8.81
C VAL A 49 8.81 -7.97 -10.00
N LEU A 50 9.39 -7.52 -11.11
CA LEU A 50 9.70 -8.37 -12.26
C LEU A 50 10.65 -9.51 -11.89
N ASP A 51 11.71 -9.23 -11.14
CA ASP A 51 12.66 -10.23 -10.66
C ASP A 51 11.97 -11.27 -9.76
N ILE A 52 11.06 -10.83 -8.88
CA ILE A 52 10.28 -11.73 -8.03
C ILE A 52 9.38 -12.63 -8.89
N LEU A 53 8.63 -12.05 -9.83
CA LEU A 53 7.69 -12.77 -10.69
C LEU A 53 8.40 -13.82 -11.56
N THR A 54 9.58 -13.50 -12.08
CA THR A 54 10.37 -14.39 -12.95
C THR A 54 11.24 -15.39 -12.20
N SER A 55 11.39 -15.24 -10.88
CA SER A 55 12.17 -16.15 -10.05
C SER A 55 11.57 -17.56 -9.94
N LYS A 56 12.39 -18.51 -9.45
CA LYS A 56 11.99 -19.90 -9.13
C LYS A 56 11.31 -20.05 -7.76
N ARG A 57 10.95 -18.95 -7.10
CA ARG A 57 10.30 -18.94 -5.80
C ARG A 57 8.92 -19.59 -5.87
N SER A 58 8.44 -20.09 -4.73
CA SER A 58 7.08 -20.61 -4.63
C SER A 58 6.05 -19.50 -4.86
N TYR A 59 4.82 -19.89 -5.18
CA TYR A 59 3.70 -18.96 -5.34
C TYR A 59 3.55 -18.05 -4.11
N GLU A 60 3.47 -18.64 -2.92
CA GLU A 60 3.29 -17.90 -1.66
C GLU A 60 4.44 -16.93 -1.39
N ASP A 61 5.69 -17.34 -1.62
CA ASP A 61 6.86 -16.49 -1.42
C ASP A 61 6.86 -15.30 -2.41
N LYS A 62 6.39 -15.50 -3.65
CA LYS A 62 6.20 -14.39 -4.61
C LYS A 62 5.15 -13.41 -4.12
N VAL A 63 3.97 -13.90 -3.72
CA VAL A 63 2.87 -13.06 -3.23
C VAL A 63 3.32 -12.22 -2.03
N TYR A 64 3.95 -12.84 -1.03
CA TYR A 64 4.41 -12.13 0.17
C TYR A 64 5.45 -11.06 -0.12
N ARG A 65 6.38 -11.33 -1.04
CA ARG A 65 7.41 -10.36 -1.42
C ARG A 65 6.83 -9.20 -2.22
N ILE A 66 5.94 -9.48 -3.17
CA ILE A 66 5.26 -8.42 -3.94
C ILE A 66 4.43 -7.54 -3.01
N LEU A 67 3.71 -8.14 -2.07
CA LEU A 67 2.98 -7.42 -1.03
C LEU A 67 3.91 -6.52 -0.22
N ALA A 68 5.01 -7.07 0.31
CA ALA A 68 5.98 -6.33 1.11
C ALA A 68 6.60 -5.15 0.33
N ILE A 69 7.09 -5.39 -0.89
CA ILE A 69 7.67 -4.33 -1.74
C ILE A 69 6.67 -3.24 -2.04
N THR A 70 5.47 -3.62 -2.49
CA THR A 70 4.43 -2.67 -2.91
C THR A 70 3.94 -1.83 -1.73
N GLY A 71 3.61 -2.47 -0.60
CA GLY A 71 3.09 -1.74 0.56
C GLY A 71 4.15 -0.90 1.27
N THR A 72 5.41 -1.34 1.34
CA THR A 72 6.50 -0.51 1.87
C THR A 72 6.73 0.70 1.00
N TRP A 73 6.76 0.54 -0.33
CA TRP A 73 6.91 1.66 -1.26
C TRP A 73 5.73 2.65 -1.18
N LEU A 74 4.49 2.15 -1.07
CA LEU A 74 3.30 3.01 -0.93
C LEU A 74 3.32 3.80 0.38
N ASN A 75 3.71 3.19 1.50
CA ASN A 75 3.86 3.90 2.77
C ASN A 75 5.04 4.88 2.79
N ALA A 76 6.08 4.64 1.99
CA ALA A 76 7.19 5.58 1.86
C ALA A 76 6.84 6.79 0.96
N THR A 77 5.98 6.59 -0.04
CA THR A 77 5.66 7.60 -1.06
C THR A 77 4.31 8.31 -0.85
N SER A 78 3.51 7.86 0.11
CA SER A 78 2.21 8.42 0.43
C SER A 78 1.93 8.35 1.93
N PRO A 79 0.97 9.13 2.45
CA PRO A 79 0.56 9.06 3.85
C PRO A 79 -0.30 7.81 4.14
N SER A 80 -0.06 6.69 3.45
CA SER A 80 -0.72 5.43 3.74
C SER A 80 -0.09 4.71 4.93
N GLU A 81 -0.87 3.81 5.51
CA GLU A 81 -0.42 2.93 6.57
C GLU A 81 -0.82 1.49 6.26
N TRP A 82 0.02 0.54 6.72
CA TRP A 82 -0.34 -0.87 6.72
C TRP A 82 -1.63 -1.08 7.53
N SER A 83 -2.58 -1.79 6.94
CA SER A 83 -3.87 -2.00 7.58
C SER A 83 -4.46 -3.34 7.18
N MET A 84 -5.45 -3.76 7.95
CA MET A 84 -6.33 -4.86 7.60
C MET A 84 -7.66 -4.29 7.14
N GLY A 85 -8.25 -4.97 6.17
CA GLY A 85 -9.52 -4.54 5.63
C GLY A 85 -10.18 -5.59 4.75
N PRO A 86 -11.40 -5.33 4.29
CA PRO A 86 -12.15 -6.25 3.46
C PRO A 86 -11.45 -6.45 2.12
N LEU A 87 -11.41 -7.70 1.63
CA LEU A 87 -10.86 -8.03 0.31
C LEU A 87 -11.79 -7.66 -0.85
N SER A 88 -13.06 -7.34 -0.58
CA SER A 88 -14.00 -6.85 -1.59
C SER A 88 -14.63 -5.53 -1.15
N GLY A 89 -14.97 -4.67 -2.11
CA GLY A 89 -15.63 -3.38 -1.86
C GLY A 89 -17.11 -3.50 -1.48
N THR A 90 -17.60 -4.71 -1.15
CA THR A 90 -18.99 -4.91 -0.71
C THR A 90 -19.07 -4.79 0.80
N GLU A 91 -20.17 -4.21 1.29
CA GLU A 91 -20.47 -4.08 2.73
C GLU A 91 -20.60 -5.43 3.45
N TYR A 92 -20.63 -6.54 2.70
CA TYR A 92 -20.79 -7.91 3.19
C TYR A 92 -19.54 -8.78 3.00
N SER A 93 -18.36 -8.17 2.76
CA SER A 93 -17.12 -8.92 2.59
C SER A 93 -16.73 -9.67 3.87
N GLU A 94 -16.96 -10.99 3.91
CA GLU A 94 -16.56 -11.84 5.04
C GLU A 94 -15.05 -12.14 5.07
N ARG A 95 -14.33 -11.82 3.98
CA ARG A 95 -12.88 -12.03 3.85
C ARG A 95 -12.13 -10.74 4.14
N VAL A 96 -11.14 -10.83 5.04
CA VAL A 96 -10.19 -9.77 5.37
C VAL A 96 -8.80 -10.14 4.86
N GLY A 97 -8.05 -9.15 4.44
CA GLY A 97 -6.64 -9.30 4.08
C GLY A 97 -5.82 -8.09 4.44
N ILE A 98 -4.53 -8.16 4.09
CA ILE A 98 -3.55 -7.13 4.40
C ILE A 98 -3.43 -6.20 3.19
N GLY A 99 -3.36 -4.91 3.48
CA GLY A 99 -3.26 -3.89 2.47
C GLY A 99 -2.73 -2.59 3.03
N ILE A 100 -3.07 -1.51 2.33
CA ILE A 100 -2.75 -0.15 2.75
C ILE A 100 -4.02 0.68 2.86
N ARG A 101 -4.01 1.62 3.80
CA ARG A 101 -5.11 2.52 4.08
C ARG A 101 -4.63 3.96 3.98
N TRP A 102 -5.38 4.80 3.27
CA TRP A 102 -5.15 6.25 3.18
C TRP A 102 -6.16 6.99 4.07
N GLY A 103 -5.84 7.06 5.37
CA GLY A 103 -6.77 7.58 6.38
C GLY A 103 -8.15 6.89 6.30
N GLU A 104 -9.22 7.67 6.47
CA GLU A 104 -10.60 7.17 6.36
C GLU A 104 -11.12 7.15 4.91
N ILE A 105 -10.27 7.45 3.92
CA ILE A 105 -10.71 7.65 2.53
C ILE A 105 -10.86 6.33 1.79
N SER A 106 -9.86 5.44 1.92
CA SER A 106 -9.80 4.22 1.11
C SER A 106 -8.89 3.16 1.74
N PHE A 107 -9.20 1.91 1.41
CA PHE A 107 -8.38 0.74 1.68
C PHE A 107 -8.11 -0.01 0.37
N SER A 108 -6.85 -0.34 0.11
CA SER A 108 -6.43 -1.17 -1.02
C SER A 108 -6.00 -2.56 -0.53
N PRO A 109 -6.69 -3.65 -0.90
CA PRO A 109 -6.39 -5.01 -0.44
C PRO A 109 -5.18 -5.60 -1.18
N LEU A 110 -3.98 -5.09 -0.89
CA LEU A 110 -2.75 -5.46 -1.62
C LEU A 110 -2.47 -6.96 -1.64
N SER A 111 -2.86 -7.73 -0.62
CA SER A 111 -2.66 -9.18 -0.62
C SER A 111 -3.41 -9.87 -1.78
N SER A 112 -4.66 -9.47 -2.06
CA SER A 112 -5.43 -10.01 -3.19
C SER A 112 -4.87 -9.52 -4.52
N ILE A 113 -4.47 -8.25 -4.59
CA ILE A 113 -3.91 -7.67 -5.80
C ILE A 113 -2.56 -8.33 -6.16
N ALA A 114 -1.76 -8.71 -5.15
CA ALA A 114 -0.52 -9.45 -5.35
C ALA A 114 -0.77 -10.89 -5.81
N GLU A 115 -1.77 -11.58 -5.25
CA GLU A 115 -2.23 -12.90 -5.73
C GLU A 115 -2.63 -12.82 -7.21
N ASP A 116 -3.49 -11.88 -7.57
CA ASP A 116 -3.97 -11.67 -8.94
C ASP A 116 -2.83 -11.37 -9.92
N LEU A 117 -1.82 -10.59 -9.48
CA LEU A 117 -0.62 -10.32 -10.29
C LEU A 117 0.18 -11.61 -10.56
N VAL A 118 0.45 -12.42 -9.53
CA VAL A 118 1.21 -13.68 -9.70
C VAL A 118 0.44 -14.65 -10.59
N ASP A 119 -0.87 -14.76 -10.40
CA ASP A 119 -1.75 -15.61 -11.19
C ASP A 119 -1.85 -15.15 -12.65
N THR A 120 -1.87 -13.84 -12.91
CA THR A 120 -2.08 -13.33 -14.27
C THR A 120 -0.78 -13.23 -15.07
N TYR A 121 0.35 -12.98 -14.41
CA TYR A 121 1.60 -12.63 -15.08
C TYR A 121 2.08 -13.69 -16.09
N HIS A 122 1.91 -14.98 -15.77
CA HIS A 122 2.36 -16.06 -16.66
C HIS A 122 1.51 -16.18 -17.93
N ILE A 123 0.28 -15.67 -17.91
CA ILE A 123 -0.65 -15.64 -19.06
C ILE A 123 -0.42 -14.36 -19.86
N TRP A 124 -0.26 -13.24 -19.16
CA TRP A 124 -0.10 -11.92 -19.76
C TRP A 124 0.92 -11.08 -18.99
N PRO A 125 2.20 -11.07 -19.40
CA PRO A 125 3.24 -10.31 -18.71
C PRO A 125 3.00 -8.79 -18.68
N GLY A 126 2.20 -8.26 -19.60
CA GLY A 126 1.81 -6.85 -19.64
C GLY A 126 1.03 -6.39 -18.40
N VAL A 127 0.43 -7.32 -17.66
CA VAL A 127 -0.28 -7.02 -16.40
C VAL A 127 0.62 -6.34 -15.36
N LEU A 128 1.93 -6.58 -15.38
CA LEU A 128 2.86 -5.91 -14.46
C LEU A 128 2.92 -4.40 -14.70
N MET A 129 2.85 -3.98 -15.96
CA MET A 129 2.83 -2.54 -16.31
C MET A 129 1.55 -1.88 -15.80
N GLU A 130 0.41 -2.54 -16.00
CA GLU A 130 -0.87 -2.04 -15.49
C GLU A 130 -0.90 -2.00 -13.96
N PHE A 131 -0.37 -3.04 -13.32
CA PHE A 131 -0.22 -3.09 -11.88
C PHE A 131 0.60 -1.91 -11.36
N ALA A 132 1.76 -1.65 -11.98
CA ALA A 132 2.66 -0.56 -11.58
C ALA A 132 1.98 0.81 -11.70
N HIS A 133 1.40 1.11 -12.87
CA HIS A 133 0.66 2.36 -13.08
C HIS A 133 -0.50 2.52 -12.10
N MET A 134 -1.25 1.45 -11.82
CA MET A 134 -2.34 1.51 -10.85
C MET A 134 -1.85 1.87 -9.44
N GLN A 135 -0.67 1.38 -9.01
CA GLN A 135 -0.14 1.77 -7.70
C GLN A 135 0.30 3.24 -7.67
N GLU A 136 0.90 3.73 -8.75
CA GLU A 136 1.29 5.14 -8.90
C GLU A 136 0.06 6.08 -8.95
N ASP A 137 -0.94 5.75 -9.75
CA ASP A 137 -2.19 6.51 -9.87
C ASP A 137 -2.91 6.58 -8.52
N ASN A 138 -3.01 5.45 -7.81
CA ASN A 138 -3.60 5.41 -6.47
C ASN A 138 -2.82 6.29 -5.49
N ARG A 139 -1.49 6.15 -5.46
CA ARG A 139 -0.61 6.97 -4.62
C ARG A 139 -0.86 8.46 -4.89
N ASP A 140 -0.81 8.89 -6.15
CA ASP A 140 -0.93 10.30 -6.52
C ASP A 140 -2.32 10.85 -6.19
N TYR A 141 -3.37 10.09 -6.53
CA TYR A 141 -4.74 10.45 -6.21
C TYR A 141 -4.95 10.65 -4.71
N PHE A 142 -4.55 9.67 -3.88
CA PHE A 142 -4.79 9.75 -2.43
C PHE A 142 -3.88 10.76 -1.74
N CYS A 143 -2.64 10.94 -2.21
CA CYS A 143 -1.76 12.04 -1.77
C CYS A 143 -2.42 13.40 -2.00
N GLN A 144 -3.00 13.62 -3.19
CA GLN A 144 -3.71 14.86 -3.48
C GLN A 144 -4.94 15.02 -2.57
N ARG A 145 -5.78 13.97 -2.45
CA ARG A 145 -7.00 14.04 -1.63
C ARG A 145 -6.74 14.34 -0.17
N ILE A 146 -5.71 13.74 0.43
CA ILE A 146 -5.36 14.00 1.83
C ILE A 146 -4.88 15.44 2.02
N ARG A 147 -4.12 15.98 1.06
CA ARG A 147 -3.72 17.41 1.09
C ARG A 147 -4.95 18.33 1.04
N GLU A 148 -5.89 18.07 0.13
CA GLU A 148 -7.13 18.84 0.01
C GLU A 148 -7.94 18.84 1.32
N ILE A 149 -8.09 17.67 1.95
CA ILE A 149 -8.81 17.54 3.22
C ILE A 149 -8.10 18.29 4.35
N ASN A 150 -6.77 18.16 4.44
CA ASN A 150 -5.98 18.84 5.47
C ASN A 150 -6.01 20.36 5.31
N ASP A 151 -5.99 20.86 4.07
CA ASP A 151 -6.06 22.29 3.79
C ASP A 151 -7.46 22.87 4.05
N ALA A 152 -8.53 22.14 3.71
CA ALA A 152 -9.90 22.51 4.06
C ALA A 152 -10.16 22.51 5.58
N SER A 153 -9.36 21.75 6.34
CA SER A 153 -9.45 21.66 7.80
C SER A 153 -8.67 22.75 8.54
N LYS A 154 -7.89 23.59 7.84
CA LYS A 154 -7.20 24.73 8.44
C LYS A 154 -8.20 25.87 8.70
N PRO A 155 -8.28 26.42 9.93
CA PRO A 155 -9.14 27.57 10.19
C PRO A 155 -8.69 28.76 9.32
N GLU A 156 -9.65 29.47 8.71
CA GLU A 156 -9.39 30.73 8.01
C GLU A 156 -8.59 31.66 8.93
N SER A 157 -7.49 32.20 8.41
CA SER A 157 -6.72 33.21 9.13
C SER A 157 -7.67 34.37 9.49
N PRO A 158 -7.63 34.90 10.72
CA PRO A 158 -8.54 35.98 11.11
C PRO A 158 -8.35 37.14 10.13
N LEU A 159 -9.47 37.63 9.59
CA LEU A 159 -9.51 38.80 8.72
C LEU A 159 -8.69 39.93 9.37
N PRO A 160 -7.84 40.64 8.62
CA PRO A 160 -7.10 41.77 9.17
C PRO A 160 -8.09 42.78 9.74
N PRO A 161 -7.78 43.39 10.90
CA PRO A 161 -8.71 44.31 11.56
C PRO A 161 -9.09 45.44 10.61
N GLU A 162 -10.40 45.66 10.43
CA GLU A 162 -10.91 46.80 9.67
C GLU A 162 -10.35 48.07 10.30
N HIS A 163 -9.51 48.79 9.55
CA HIS A 163 -9.12 50.14 9.88
C HIS A 163 -10.36 51.03 9.78
N HIS A 164 -11.09 51.19 10.89
CA HIS A 164 -11.96 52.34 11.06
C HIS A 164 -11.07 53.58 11.13
N ALA A 165 -10.91 54.24 9.99
CA ALA A 165 -10.39 55.60 9.93
C ALA A 165 -11.43 56.57 10.54
N PRO A 166 -10.97 57.63 11.22
CA PRO A 166 -11.79 58.50 12.07
C PRO A 166 -12.78 59.39 11.31
#